data_AF-A0A1Q7L4T0-F1
#
_entry.id   AF-A0A1Q7L4T0-F1
#
_cell.length_a   1.000
_cell.length_b   1.000
_cell.length_c   1.000
_cell.angle_alpha   90.00
_cell.angle_beta   90.00
_cell.angle_gamma   90.00
#
_symmetry.space_group_name_H-M   'P 1'
#
loop_
_entity.id
_entity.type
_entity.pdbx_description
1 polymer ?
#
loop_
_entity_poly.entity_id
_entity_poly.type
_entity_poly.pdbx_seq_one_letter_code
_entity_poly.pdbx_strand_id
1 'polypeptide(L)'
;MRKTFVHNRNLLRVAALVIFLIFLAFGTRMTRLHATSQPGTVWIAPSLVRVGPTDAPGTTSSINLSGARGETVDTQIIVTAFAGGLTNVNLSASALTGPGGASIPASNFVLYREYYVTVQGSFNAGGNNPPLGPDTYPEPLIPFVDPETGTALCGSGAPLQACNASVAANQNQPYWIDLNIPRGATNVPPGTYTGTIAVTSDQGSIAVPVTVTLWNFELPLKPSELTHFAFWANSGNPTNAQQQALTRNRIFGMNWSASQAAAFQTSDGLNRSSLGEIFGWNFVSCNGSLNDPIPSQSAIADAVSAYPAGMLLDLFVSDETIGCSAAWPNIRTIANNAHGAGVKILDTVPPDSNLYGYVDHWVILPVNWPSSLAGIPGSFWSYTSCNVGNGSSPRWDIDFALINERLQAGFLNQTQGATGLLYYAVDRWSSGNTQASWNSLNTSSCSVPGSADGVMLYPPAPIGSTEAAPGIRLKAIRDGIQDYEYAQILNNLGQVPFLNSVIAPIASSWTNWTHDPSALDGARLQLGQKLHQLSPQ
;
A
#
# COMPACT_ATOMS: atom_id res chain seq x y z
N MET A 1 -75.41 -74.62 -44.67
CA MET A 1 -74.62 -73.39 -44.92
C MET A 1 -73.25 -73.54 -44.28
N ARG A 2 -72.18 -73.18 -45.02
CA ARG A 2 -70.75 -72.99 -44.64
C ARG A 2 -70.01 -74.24 -44.13
N LYS A 3 -69.19 -74.96 -44.91
CA LYS A 3 -67.91 -74.66 -45.64
C LYS A 3 -66.69 -74.26 -44.78
N THR A 4 -65.89 -75.28 -44.42
CA THR A 4 -64.48 -75.57 -44.81
C THR A 4 -63.38 -74.49 -44.86
N PHE A 5 -62.20 -74.95 -44.39
CA PHE A 5 -60.80 -74.69 -44.80
C PHE A 5 -60.15 -73.34 -44.37
N VAL A 6 -59.15 -73.37 -43.47
CA VAL A 6 -57.68 -73.56 -43.69
C VAL A 6 -57.05 -72.36 -44.43
N HIS A 7 -56.12 -71.63 -43.78
CA HIS A 7 -54.68 -71.56 -44.11
C HIS A 7 -53.95 -70.35 -43.48
N ASN A 8 -52.72 -70.60 -43.03
CA ASN A 8 -51.51 -69.74 -43.02
C ASN A 8 -51.59 -68.26 -42.64
N ARG A 9 -50.70 -67.87 -41.70
CA ARG A 9 -49.59 -66.95 -42.04
C ARG A 9 -48.54 -66.82 -40.94
N ASN A 10 -47.36 -67.37 -41.22
CA ASN A 10 -46.08 -66.76 -40.85
C ASN A 10 -46.10 -65.30 -41.29
N LEU A 11 -46.06 -64.36 -40.33
CA LEU A 11 -45.62 -62.96 -40.49
C LEU A 11 -45.98 -62.18 -39.21
N LEU A 12 -45.38 -62.50 -38.06
CA LEU A 12 -45.48 -61.60 -36.87
C LEU A 12 -44.47 -61.87 -35.74
N ARG A 13 -43.40 -62.63 -35.98
CA ARG A 13 -42.37 -62.90 -34.95
C ARG A 13 -40.94 -62.52 -35.38
N VAL A 14 -40.80 -61.46 -36.17
CA VAL A 14 -39.48 -60.86 -36.50
C VAL A 14 -39.40 -59.37 -36.13
N ALA A 15 -40.49 -58.76 -35.64
CA ALA A 15 -40.51 -57.34 -35.27
C ALA A 15 -40.04 -57.02 -33.83
N ALA A 16 -39.76 -58.04 -32.99
CA ALA A 16 -39.46 -57.82 -31.57
C ALA A 16 -37.96 -57.95 -31.19
N LEU A 17 -37.08 -58.37 -32.11
CA LEU A 17 -35.64 -58.54 -31.81
C LEU A 17 -34.71 -57.49 -32.42
N VAL A 18 -35.22 -56.61 -33.29
CA VAL A 18 -34.42 -55.53 -33.92
C VAL A 18 -34.50 -54.21 -33.13
N ILE A 19 -35.52 -54.05 -32.28
CA ILE A 19 -35.69 -52.81 -31.48
C ILE A 19 -34.79 -52.81 -30.22
N PHE A 20 -34.35 -53.98 -29.74
CA PHE A 20 -33.46 -54.07 -28.58
C PHE A 20 -31.95 -53.96 -28.92
N LEU A 21 -31.59 -54.00 -30.21
CA LEU A 21 -30.20 -53.84 -30.68
C LEU A 21 -29.93 -52.48 -31.33
N ILE A 22 -30.95 -51.65 -31.58
CA ILE A 22 -30.79 -50.27 -32.07
C ILE A 22 -30.65 -49.26 -30.90
N PHE A 23 -31.06 -49.64 -29.68
CA PHE A 23 -30.81 -48.82 -28.47
C PHE A 23 -29.41 -49.00 -27.85
N LEU A 24 -28.58 -49.92 -28.37
CA LEU A 24 -27.16 -50.05 -27.99
C LEU A 24 -26.18 -49.35 -28.96
N ALA A 25 -26.69 -48.71 -30.03
CA ALA A 25 -25.86 -48.06 -31.05
C ALA A 25 -26.10 -46.54 -31.19
N PHE A 26 -26.94 -45.93 -30.36
CA PHE A 26 -26.86 -44.49 -30.11
C PHE A 26 -25.82 -44.27 -29.04
N GLY A 27 -24.58 -44.05 -29.51
CA GLY A 27 -23.45 -43.74 -28.67
C GLY A 27 -23.83 -42.70 -27.63
N THR A 28 -23.66 -43.06 -26.36
CA THR A 28 -23.29 -42.10 -25.35
C THR A 28 -22.08 -41.35 -25.91
N ARG A 29 -22.34 -40.21 -26.57
CA ARG A 29 -21.43 -39.07 -26.41
C ARG A 29 -21.47 -38.81 -24.92
N MET A 30 -20.59 -39.49 -24.18
CA MET A 30 -19.95 -38.86 -23.06
C MET A 30 -19.40 -37.58 -23.66
N THR A 31 -20.13 -36.48 -23.49
CA THR A 31 -19.48 -35.21 -23.27
C THR A 31 -18.45 -35.54 -22.21
N ARG A 32 -17.19 -35.70 -22.63
CA ARG A 32 -16.09 -35.41 -21.73
C ARG A 32 -16.46 -34.02 -21.23
N LEU A 33 -16.98 -33.94 -20.01
CA LEU A 33 -16.68 -32.80 -19.16
C LEU A 33 -15.17 -32.70 -19.33
N HIS A 34 -14.74 -31.72 -20.12
CA HIS A 34 -13.34 -31.34 -20.10
C HIS A 34 -13.15 -31.06 -18.62
N ALA A 35 -12.42 -31.94 -17.94
CA ALA A 35 -11.76 -31.54 -16.71
C ALA A 35 -11.06 -30.27 -17.14
N THR A 36 -11.56 -29.12 -16.69
CA THR A 36 -10.89 -27.85 -16.89
C THR A 36 -9.50 -28.11 -16.35
N SER A 37 -8.52 -28.23 -17.24
CA SER A 37 -7.14 -28.47 -16.87
C SER A 37 -6.81 -27.35 -15.90
N GLN A 38 -6.57 -27.72 -14.64
CA GLN A 38 -6.36 -26.72 -13.61
C GLN A 38 -4.99 -26.10 -13.89
N PRO A 39 -4.91 -24.77 -14.10
CA PRO A 39 -3.73 -24.06 -14.54
C PRO A 39 -2.70 -23.92 -13.42
N GLY A 40 -2.52 -24.91 -12.54
CA GLY A 40 -1.91 -24.70 -11.22
C GLY A 40 -2.96 -24.59 -10.11
N THR A 41 -2.48 -24.31 -8.90
CA THR A 41 -3.33 -23.96 -7.76
C THR A 41 -3.41 -22.45 -7.66
N VAL A 42 -4.62 -21.89 -7.57
CA VAL A 42 -4.83 -20.46 -7.30
C VAL A 42 -5.41 -20.31 -5.90
N TRP A 43 -4.78 -19.49 -5.07
CA TRP A 43 -5.16 -19.28 -3.68
C TRP A 43 -4.94 -17.83 -3.26
N ILE A 44 -5.55 -17.42 -2.16
CA ILE A 44 -5.56 -16.04 -1.68
C ILE A 44 -4.71 -15.91 -0.42
N ALA A 45 -3.88 -14.87 -0.39
CA ALA A 45 -3.12 -14.47 0.78
C ALA A 45 -3.55 -13.07 1.28
N PRO A 46 -3.55 -12.83 2.60
CA PRO A 46 -3.69 -11.49 3.16
C PRO A 46 -2.52 -10.59 2.73
N SER A 47 -2.75 -9.27 2.64
CA SER A 47 -1.75 -8.32 2.17
C SER A 47 -0.53 -8.14 3.09
N LEU A 48 -0.65 -8.52 4.36
CA LEU A 48 0.47 -8.50 5.32
C LEU A 48 1.34 -9.77 5.28
N VAL A 49 1.04 -10.73 4.41
CA VAL A 49 1.82 -11.97 4.26
C VAL A 49 2.67 -11.86 2.99
N ARG A 50 3.98 -12.06 3.11
CA ARG A 50 4.86 -12.25 1.95
C ARG A 50 4.82 -13.73 1.57
N VAL A 51 4.49 -14.04 0.32
CA VAL A 51 4.53 -15.41 -0.19
C VAL A 51 5.82 -15.63 -0.96
N GLY A 52 6.67 -16.50 -0.44
CA GLY A 52 7.93 -16.87 -1.06
C GLY A 52 7.75 -17.77 -2.30
N PRO A 53 8.80 -17.91 -3.14
CA PRO A 53 8.74 -18.67 -4.39
C PRO A 53 8.28 -20.13 -4.23
N THR A 54 8.58 -20.75 -3.08
CA THR A 54 8.30 -22.17 -2.80
C THR A 54 7.38 -22.41 -1.60
N ASP A 55 6.77 -21.36 -1.06
CA ASP A 55 5.85 -21.51 0.05
C ASP A 55 4.67 -22.41 -0.30
N ALA A 56 4.20 -23.18 0.68
CA ALA A 56 3.09 -24.10 0.48
C ALA A 56 1.80 -23.33 0.13
N PRO A 57 0.97 -23.85 -0.81
CA PRO A 57 -0.30 -23.22 -1.13
C PRO A 57 -1.23 -23.11 0.07
N GLY A 58 -1.84 -21.94 0.24
CA GLY A 58 -2.94 -21.73 1.17
C GLY A 58 -4.24 -22.38 0.71
N THR A 59 -5.25 -22.38 1.58
CA THR A 59 -6.56 -23.02 1.34
C THR A 59 -7.67 -22.05 0.92
N THR A 60 -7.44 -20.74 1.02
CA THR A 60 -8.45 -19.72 0.70
C THR A 60 -8.56 -19.56 -0.81
N SER A 61 -9.77 -19.68 -1.35
CA SER A 61 -10.03 -19.64 -2.80
C SER A 61 -10.95 -18.49 -3.24
N SER A 62 -11.29 -17.58 -2.33
CA SER A 62 -12.11 -16.39 -2.61
C SER A 62 -11.59 -15.16 -1.87
N ILE A 63 -11.73 -14.01 -2.50
CA ILE A 63 -11.36 -12.72 -1.93
C ILE A 63 -12.55 -12.19 -1.13
N ASN A 64 -12.32 -11.86 0.14
CA ASN A 64 -13.30 -11.26 1.03
C ASN A 64 -12.69 -10.02 1.67
N LEU A 65 -13.16 -8.84 1.26
CA LEU A 65 -12.64 -7.54 1.71
C LEU A 65 -13.73 -6.75 2.43
N SER A 66 -13.31 -5.83 3.29
CA SER A 66 -14.21 -4.86 3.92
C SER A 66 -13.54 -3.49 3.96
N GLY A 67 -14.26 -2.45 3.57
CA GLY A 67 -13.72 -1.10 3.50
C GLY A 67 -14.79 -0.03 3.40
N ALA A 68 -14.35 1.22 3.34
CA ALA A 68 -15.16 2.41 3.27
C ALA A 68 -15.04 3.09 1.90
N ARG A 69 -15.93 4.03 1.60
CA ARG A 69 -15.78 4.86 0.40
C ARG A 69 -14.50 5.69 0.47
N GLY A 70 -13.86 5.91 -0.68
CA GLY A 70 -12.61 6.67 -0.76
C GLY A 70 -11.39 5.95 -0.18
N GLU A 71 -11.51 4.67 0.14
CA GLU A 71 -10.43 3.81 0.63
C GLU A 71 -9.92 2.90 -0.50
N THR A 72 -8.65 2.55 -0.44
CA THR A 72 -8.08 1.41 -1.17
C THR A 72 -7.98 0.22 -0.24
N VAL A 73 -8.56 -0.92 -0.62
CA VAL A 73 -8.39 -2.20 0.09
C VAL A 73 -7.67 -3.19 -0.83
N ASP A 74 -6.92 -4.10 -0.24
CA ASP A 74 -5.99 -4.94 -1.00
C ASP A 74 -5.91 -6.38 -0.51
N THR A 75 -5.37 -7.23 -1.38
CA THR A 75 -5.13 -8.66 -1.16
C THR A 75 -4.15 -9.19 -2.21
N GLN A 76 -3.79 -10.47 -2.11
CA GLN A 76 -2.93 -11.14 -3.08
C GLN A 76 -3.63 -12.37 -3.66
N ILE A 77 -3.51 -12.54 -4.97
CA ILE A 77 -3.78 -13.79 -5.67
C ILE A 77 -2.45 -14.49 -5.92
N ILE A 78 -2.29 -15.70 -5.42
CA ILE A 78 -1.10 -16.51 -5.65
C ILE A 78 -1.41 -17.57 -6.68
N VAL A 79 -0.59 -17.62 -7.74
CA VAL A 79 -0.64 -18.66 -8.76
C VAL A 79 0.53 -19.61 -8.54
N THR A 80 0.25 -20.84 -8.11
CA THR A 80 1.25 -21.90 -7.93
C THR A 80 1.23 -22.85 -9.12
N ALA A 81 2.31 -22.92 -9.89
CA ALA A 81 2.41 -23.82 -11.03
C ALA A 81 2.57 -25.28 -10.59
N PHE A 82 1.87 -26.21 -11.23
CA PHE A 82 2.13 -27.65 -11.08
C PHE A 82 3.45 -28.06 -11.75
N ALA A 83 3.80 -29.35 -11.70
CA ALA A 83 5.07 -29.89 -12.20
C ALA A 83 5.41 -29.58 -13.68
N GLY A 84 4.45 -29.14 -14.49
CA GLY A 84 4.66 -28.73 -15.89
C GLY A 84 4.98 -27.24 -16.11
N GLY A 85 4.95 -26.41 -15.06
CA GLY A 85 5.02 -24.95 -15.19
C GLY A 85 3.75 -24.35 -15.79
N LEU A 86 3.72 -23.02 -15.88
CA LEU A 86 2.69 -22.24 -16.55
C LEU A 86 3.30 -21.22 -17.50
N THR A 87 2.58 -20.95 -18.57
CA THR A 87 2.92 -19.92 -19.54
C THR A 87 1.74 -18.99 -19.75
N ASN A 88 2.05 -17.75 -20.12
CA ASN A 88 1.04 -16.76 -20.47
C ASN A 88 0.07 -16.44 -19.31
N VAL A 89 0.56 -16.44 -18.06
CA VAL A 89 -0.28 -16.15 -16.89
C VAL A 89 -0.68 -14.67 -16.89
N ASN A 90 -1.98 -14.40 -16.75
CA ASN A 90 -2.59 -13.08 -16.84
C ASN A 90 -3.79 -12.95 -15.89
N LEU A 91 -4.11 -11.72 -15.48
CA LEU A 91 -5.24 -11.40 -14.60
C LEU A 91 -6.15 -10.35 -15.25
N SER A 92 -7.45 -10.49 -15.02
CA SER A 92 -8.43 -9.47 -15.39
C SER A 92 -9.58 -9.41 -14.39
N ALA A 93 -9.99 -8.21 -13.99
CA ALA A 93 -11.10 -8.02 -13.08
C ALA A 93 -12.42 -7.79 -13.84
N SER A 94 -13.53 -8.22 -13.24
CA SER A 94 -14.87 -7.79 -13.63
C SER A 94 -15.33 -6.61 -12.79
N ALA A 95 -16.41 -5.95 -13.21
CA ALA A 95 -17.09 -4.98 -12.35
C ALA A 95 -17.72 -5.70 -11.15
N LEU A 96 -17.76 -5.04 -10.00
CA LEU A 96 -18.51 -5.52 -8.85
C LEU A 96 -19.94 -4.99 -8.89
N THR A 97 -20.91 -5.88 -8.67
CA THR A 97 -22.33 -5.51 -8.57
C THR A 97 -22.77 -5.53 -7.12
N GLY A 98 -23.46 -4.49 -6.67
CA GLY A 98 -23.94 -4.32 -5.30
C GLY A 98 -25.43 -3.96 -5.20
N PRO A 99 -25.86 -3.39 -4.06
CA PRO A 99 -27.27 -3.10 -3.79
C PRO A 99 -27.92 -2.22 -4.86
N GLY A 100 -29.17 -2.53 -5.21
CA GLY A 100 -29.94 -1.75 -6.18
C GLY A 100 -29.35 -1.73 -7.61
N GLY A 101 -28.42 -2.63 -7.93
CA GLY A 101 -27.71 -2.63 -9.21
C GLY A 101 -26.55 -1.63 -9.29
N ALA A 102 -26.15 -1.01 -8.17
CA ALA A 102 -24.96 -0.19 -8.11
C ALA A 102 -23.73 -0.98 -8.56
N SER A 103 -22.80 -0.31 -9.24
CA SER A 103 -21.65 -0.97 -9.86
C SER A 103 -20.36 -0.25 -9.50
N ILE A 104 -19.34 -1.01 -9.12
CA ILE A 104 -17.95 -0.55 -9.05
C ILE A 104 -17.25 -1.09 -10.31
N PRO A 105 -16.87 -0.23 -11.27
CA PRO A 105 -16.26 -0.65 -12.52
C PRO A 105 -14.98 -1.47 -12.33
N ALA A 106 -14.66 -2.34 -13.29
CA ALA A 106 -13.41 -3.11 -13.29
C ALA A 106 -12.15 -2.21 -13.24
N SER A 107 -12.23 -0.98 -13.77
CA SER A 107 -11.15 0.01 -13.73
C SER A 107 -10.80 0.51 -12.33
N ASN A 108 -11.61 0.20 -11.32
CA ASN A 108 -11.29 0.48 -9.92
C ASN A 108 -10.34 -0.56 -9.31
N PHE A 109 -10.16 -1.70 -9.97
CA PHE A 109 -9.07 -2.61 -9.63
C PHE A 109 -7.78 -2.14 -10.27
N VAL A 110 -6.70 -2.13 -9.49
CA VAL A 110 -5.34 -1.98 -9.99
C VAL A 110 -4.61 -3.29 -9.71
N LEU A 111 -4.20 -3.94 -10.78
CA LEU A 111 -3.56 -5.26 -10.74
C LEU A 111 -2.06 -5.08 -10.89
N TYR A 112 -1.30 -5.84 -10.10
CA TYR A 112 0.14 -5.87 -10.18
C TYR A 112 0.65 -7.31 -10.16
N ARG A 113 1.77 -7.57 -10.84
CA ARG A 113 2.59 -8.75 -10.60
C ARG A 113 3.66 -8.40 -9.58
N GLU A 114 3.78 -9.19 -8.51
CA GLU A 114 4.84 -9.00 -7.54
C GLU A 114 6.17 -9.52 -8.10
N TYR A 115 7.20 -8.69 -8.03
CA TYR A 115 8.54 -9.03 -8.47
C TYR A 115 9.35 -9.56 -7.30
N TYR A 116 9.98 -10.72 -7.48
CA TYR A 116 10.88 -11.29 -6.48
C TYR A 116 12.26 -10.65 -6.52
N VAL A 117 12.79 -10.32 -5.36
CA VAL A 117 14.12 -9.75 -5.16
C VAL A 117 14.86 -10.51 -4.06
N THR A 118 16.15 -10.76 -4.25
CA THR A 118 16.99 -11.42 -3.24
C THR A 118 17.79 -10.40 -2.45
N VAL A 119 17.68 -10.46 -1.12
CA VAL A 119 18.43 -9.61 -0.19
C VAL A 119 19.35 -10.44 0.70
N GLN A 120 20.40 -9.82 1.23
CA GLN A 120 21.44 -10.45 2.06
C GLN A 120 21.14 -10.32 3.56
N GLY A 121 19.98 -9.77 3.91
CA GLY A 121 19.53 -9.60 5.28
C GLY A 121 20.00 -8.27 5.90
N SER A 122 19.14 -7.74 6.76
CA SER A 122 19.36 -6.53 7.52
C SER A 122 20.00 -6.80 8.87
N PHE A 123 20.60 -5.77 9.46
CA PHE A 123 21.20 -5.87 10.78
C PHE A 123 20.16 -6.17 11.87
N ASN A 124 20.41 -7.22 12.66
CA ASN A 124 19.62 -7.56 13.84
C ASN A 124 20.17 -6.80 15.06
N ALA A 125 19.43 -5.79 15.53
CA ALA A 125 19.80 -4.98 16.69
C ALA A 125 19.46 -5.63 18.05
N GLY A 126 18.98 -6.88 18.06
CA GLY A 126 18.41 -7.53 19.24
C GLY A 126 16.93 -7.15 19.42
N GLY A 127 16.44 -7.17 20.65
CA GLY A 127 15.05 -6.83 20.95
C GLY A 127 14.04 -7.93 20.59
N ASN A 128 12.78 -7.55 20.43
CA ASN A 128 11.68 -8.48 20.15
C ASN A 128 11.21 -8.47 18.68
N ASN A 129 11.74 -7.58 17.83
CA ASN A 129 11.40 -7.46 16.40
C ASN A 129 12.62 -7.77 15.51
N PRO A 130 13.04 -9.04 15.40
CA PRO A 130 14.18 -9.41 14.56
C PRO A 130 13.82 -9.42 13.07
N PRO A 131 14.80 -9.20 12.16
CA PRO A 131 14.62 -9.45 10.73
C PRO A 131 14.37 -10.95 10.48
N LEU A 132 13.66 -11.25 9.40
CA LEU A 132 13.42 -12.58 8.86
C LEU A 132 14.68 -13.18 8.23
N GLY A 133 15.60 -12.32 7.77
CA GLY A 133 16.94 -12.71 7.29
C GLY A 133 17.08 -12.74 5.76
N PRO A 134 18.23 -13.20 5.25
CA PRO A 134 18.49 -13.28 3.81
C PRO A 134 17.55 -14.26 3.13
N ASP A 135 16.79 -13.79 2.14
CA ASP A 135 15.91 -14.62 1.32
C ASP A 135 15.50 -13.86 0.04
N THR A 136 14.66 -14.50 -0.76
CA THR A 136 13.93 -13.92 -1.88
C THR A 136 12.53 -13.50 -1.44
N TYR A 137 12.27 -12.20 -1.48
CA TYR A 137 11.00 -11.60 -1.08
C TYR A 137 10.27 -11.02 -2.29
N PRO A 138 8.93 -11.13 -2.35
CA PRO A 138 8.16 -10.31 -3.29
C PRO A 138 8.19 -8.86 -2.80
N GLU A 139 8.49 -7.89 -3.67
CA GLU A 139 8.53 -6.49 -3.26
C GLU A 139 8.07 -5.50 -4.35
N PRO A 140 8.81 -5.22 -5.44
CA PRO A 140 8.33 -4.25 -6.43
C PRO A 140 7.04 -4.75 -7.10
N LEU A 141 6.08 -3.86 -7.28
CA LEU A 141 4.81 -4.17 -7.92
C LEU A 141 4.83 -3.70 -9.37
N ILE A 142 4.85 -4.65 -10.31
CA ILE A 142 4.80 -4.36 -11.74
C ILE A 142 3.34 -4.18 -12.16
N PRO A 143 2.91 -2.99 -12.61
CA PRO A 143 1.51 -2.76 -13.00
C PRO A 143 1.17 -3.37 -14.36
N PHE A 144 -0.10 -3.73 -14.57
CA PHE A 144 -0.63 -4.14 -15.88
C PHE A 144 -0.90 -2.94 -16.82
N VAL A 145 -1.23 -1.79 -16.23
CA VAL A 145 -1.63 -0.57 -16.92
C VAL A 145 -0.79 0.58 -16.39
N ASP A 146 -0.34 1.44 -17.29
CA ASP A 146 0.41 2.64 -16.97
C ASP A 146 -0.48 3.57 -16.13
N PRO A 147 -0.09 3.92 -14.89
CA PRO A 147 -0.99 4.64 -14.00
C PRO A 147 -1.38 6.04 -14.51
N GLU A 148 -0.47 6.73 -15.19
CA GLU A 148 -0.68 8.09 -15.69
C GLU A 148 -1.53 8.09 -16.97
N THR A 149 -1.18 7.25 -17.94
CA THR A 149 -1.79 7.27 -19.28
C THR A 149 -2.99 6.35 -19.44
N GLY A 150 -3.16 5.37 -18.54
CA GLY A 150 -4.20 4.34 -18.65
C GLY A 150 -3.94 3.32 -19.77
N THR A 151 -2.76 3.35 -20.39
CA THR A 151 -2.40 2.43 -21.48
C THR A 151 -1.92 1.09 -20.94
N ALA A 152 -2.21 -0.01 -21.64
CA ALA A 152 -1.69 -1.32 -21.24
C ALA A 152 -0.16 -1.35 -21.37
N LEU A 153 0.55 -1.77 -20.31
CA LEU A 153 2.01 -1.95 -20.34
C LEU A 153 2.42 -3.28 -20.98
N CYS A 154 1.46 -4.20 -21.09
CA CYS A 154 1.61 -5.45 -21.82
C CYS A 154 1.93 -5.22 -23.29
N GLY A 155 3.03 -5.79 -23.77
CA GLY A 155 3.45 -5.64 -25.16
C GLY A 155 4.23 -4.34 -25.46
N SER A 156 4.57 -3.54 -24.44
CA SER A 156 5.43 -2.34 -24.59
C SER A 156 6.87 -2.65 -25.02
N GLY A 157 7.28 -3.93 -24.97
CA GLY A 157 8.68 -4.34 -25.17
C GLY A 157 9.57 -4.12 -23.95
N ALA A 158 9.02 -3.61 -22.84
CA ALA A 158 9.76 -3.47 -21.58
C ALA A 158 10.23 -4.84 -21.04
N PRO A 159 11.41 -4.90 -20.39
CA PRO A 159 11.97 -6.15 -19.87
C PRO A 159 11.17 -6.74 -18.70
N LEU A 160 10.47 -5.93 -17.93
CA LEU A 160 9.59 -6.36 -16.84
C LEU A 160 8.14 -6.05 -17.20
N GLN A 161 7.29 -7.07 -17.19
CA GLN A 161 5.86 -6.96 -17.53
C GLN A 161 5.02 -7.77 -16.55
N ALA A 162 3.84 -7.28 -16.18
CA ALA A 162 2.97 -7.98 -15.24
C ALA A 162 2.27 -9.20 -15.85
N CYS A 163 1.95 -9.10 -17.13
CA CYS A 163 1.23 -10.09 -17.91
C CYS A 163 2.13 -11.11 -18.59
N ASN A 164 1.46 -12.14 -19.13
CA ASN A 164 2.05 -13.22 -19.90
C ASN A 164 3.21 -13.89 -19.15
N ALA A 165 3.11 -13.93 -17.83
CA ALA A 165 4.18 -14.43 -16.98
C ALA A 165 4.38 -15.93 -17.21
N SER A 166 5.63 -16.36 -17.15
CA SER A 166 5.97 -17.78 -17.10
C SER A 166 6.28 -18.13 -15.66
N VAL A 167 5.61 -19.14 -15.13
CA VAL A 167 5.79 -19.61 -13.75
C VAL A 167 6.42 -20.99 -13.81
N ALA A 168 7.64 -21.12 -13.29
CA ALA A 168 8.36 -22.40 -13.32
C ALA A 168 7.63 -23.46 -12.47
N ALA A 169 7.87 -24.73 -12.78
CA ALA A 169 7.24 -25.85 -12.10
C ALA A 169 7.42 -25.77 -10.57
N ASN A 170 6.32 -25.94 -9.84
CA ASN A 170 6.27 -25.89 -8.37
C ASN A 170 6.73 -24.55 -7.77
N GLN A 171 6.59 -23.45 -8.50
CA GLN A 171 6.86 -22.09 -8.01
C GLN A 171 5.56 -21.27 -7.88
N ASN A 172 5.58 -20.31 -6.97
CA ASN A 172 4.55 -19.30 -6.77
C ASN A 172 4.85 -18.06 -7.62
N GLN A 173 3.81 -17.47 -8.21
CA GLN A 173 3.80 -16.10 -8.71
C GLN A 173 2.67 -15.32 -8.01
N PRO A 174 3.01 -14.43 -7.06
CA PRO A 174 2.05 -13.55 -6.41
C PRO A 174 1.63 -12.40 -7.34
N TYR A 175 0.37 -11.99 -7.18
CA TYR A 175 -0.21 -10.83 -7.81
C TYR A 175 -0.93 -9.99 -6.76
N TRP A 176 -0.50 -8.74 -6.61
CA TRP A 176 -1.11 -7.78 -5.71
C TRP A 176 -2.33 -7.14 -6.36
N ILE A 177 -3.41 -7.03 -5.60
CA ILE A 177 -4.70 -6.49 -6.04
C ILE A 177 -5.04 -5.31 -5.15
N ASP A 178 -5.07 -4.10 -5.71
CA ASP A 178 -5.69 -2.95 -5.07
C ASP A 178 -7.13 -2.79 -5.62
N LEU A 179 -8.09 -2.50 -4.75
CA LEU A 179 -9.44 -2.04 -5.10
C LEU A 179 -9.64 -0.63 -4.54
N ASN A 180 -9.70 0.36 -5.43
CA ASN A 180 -10.00 1.74 -5.10
C ASN A 180 -11.52 1.93 -5.00
N ILE A 181 -12.07 2.01 -3.79
CA ILE A 181 -13.51 2.15 -3.57
C ILE A 181 -13.93 3.59 -3.91
N PRO A 182 -14.86 3.81 -4.86
CA PRO A 182 -15.29 5.15 -5.22
C PRO A 182 -15.92 5.92 -4.05
N ARG A 183 -15.87 7.25 -4.15
CA ARG A 183 -16.50 8.18 -3.22
C ARG A 183 -17.97 8.41 -3.55
N GLY A 184 -18.75 8.82 -2.56
CA GLY A 184 -20.15 9.21 -2.71
C GLY A 184 -21.15 8.07 -2.48
N ALA A 185 -21.90 8.14 -1.38
CA ALA A 185 -22.88 7.14 -0.96
C ALA A 185 -24.04 6.94 -1.95
N THR A 186 -24.40 7.98 -2.72
CA THR A 186 -25.47 7.89 -3.74
C THR A 186 -25.08 6.96 -4.89
N ASN A 187 -23.81 6.97 -5.30
CA ASN A 187 -23.32 6.16 -6.42
C ASN A 187 -22.90 4.76 -5.95
N VAL A 188 -22.34 4.67 -4.75
CA VAL A 188 -21.83 3.44 -4.16
C VAL A 188 -22.40 3.28 -2.74
N PRO A 189 -23.68 2.87 -2.61
CA PRO A 189 -24.34 2.69 -1.32
C PRO A 189 -23.66 1.58 -0.49
N PRO A 190 -23.72 1.63 0.86
CA PRO A 190 -23.19 0.56 1.69
C PRO A 190 -23.88 -0.78 1.41
N GLY A 191 -23.15 -1.88 1.58
CA GLY A 191 -23.66 -3.23 1.38
C GLY A 191 -22.65 -4.17 0.74
N THR A 192 -23.12 -5.31 0.26
CA THR A 192 -22.26 -6.34 -0.33
C THR A 192 -22.14 -6.16 -1.84
N TYR A 193 -20.92 -6.12 -2.32
CA TYR A 193 -20.56 -6.08 -3.74
C TYR A 193 -19.88 -7.38 -4.14
N THR A 194 -20.25 -7.95 -5.28
CA THR A 194 -19.68 -9.22 -5.76
C THR A 194 -19.23 -9.13 -7.21
N GLY A 195 -18.15 -9.84 -7.52
CA GLY A 195 -17.65 -10.04 -8.88
C GLY A 195 -16.57 -11.10 -8.88
N THR A 196 -15.68 -11.05 -9.86
CA THR A 196 -14.58 -12.00 -10.03
C THR A 196 -13.31 -11.36 -10.56
N ILE A 197 -12.17 -11.98 -10.26
CA ILE A 197 -10.90 -11.80 -10.97
C ILE A 197 -10.57 -13.10 -11.69
N ALA A 198 -10.47 -13.05 -13.02
CA ALA A 198 -10.08 -14.18 -13.83
C ALA A 198 -8.56 -14.29 -13.87
N VAL A 199 -8.03 -15.48 -13.55
CA VAL A 199 -6.65 -15.89 -13.78
C VAL A 199 -6.64 -16.79 -15.01
N THR A 200 -5.84 -16.45 -16.02
CA THR A 200 -5.74 -17.20 -17.28
C THR A 200 -4.29 -17.59 -17.55
N SER A 201 -4.09 -18.72 -18.21
CA SER A 201 -2.82 -19.23 -18.72
C SER A 201 -3.07 -20.06 -19.98
N ASP A 202 -2.02 -20.50 -20.67
CA ASP A 202 -2.18 -21.46 -21.77
C ASP A 202 -2.68 -22.84 -21.27
N GLN A 203 -2.51 -23.13 -19.98
CA GLN A 203 -2.89 -24.39 -19.35
C GLN A 203 -4.33 -24.39 -18.82
N GLY A 204 -5.01 -23.24 -18.80
CA GLY A 204 -6.39 -23.11 -18.33
C GLY A 204 -6.70 -21.78 -17.69
N SER A 205 -7.93 -21.64 -17.20
CA SER A 205 -8.40 -20.44 -16.51
C SER A 205 -9.25 -20.78 -15.29
N ILE A 206 -9.24 -19.88 -14.32
CA ILE A 206 -10.07 -19.93 -13.12
C ILE A 206 -10.60 -18.53 -12.80
N ALA A 207 -11.86 -18.44 -12.40
CA ALA A 207 -12.45 -17.20 -11.92
C ALA A 207 -12.47 -17.21 -10.39
N VAL A 208 -11.70 -16.31 -9.78
CA VAL A 208 -11.63 -16.14 -8.33
C VAL A 208 -12.80 -15.24 -7.90
N PRO A 209 -13.72 -15.71 -7.04
CA PRO A 209 -14.81 -14.88 -6.53
C PRO A 209 -14.29 -13.75 -5.65
N VAL A 210 -14.87 -12.56 -5.81
CA VAL A 210 -14.61 -11.38 -5.00
C VAL A 210 -15.90 -10.96 -4.30
N THR A 211 -15.83 -10.81 -2.98
CA THR A 211 -16.88 -10.21 -2.15
C THR A 211 -16.31 -9.04 -1.37
N VAL A 212 -16.97 -7.89 -1.44
CA VAL A 212 -16.58 -6.67 -0.72
C VAL A 212 -17.76 -6.22 0.15
N THR A 213 -17.52 -6.09 1.44
CA THR A 213 -18.47 -5.44 2.37
C THR A 213 -18.14 -3.96 2.45
N LEU A 214 -18.99 -3.12 1.86
CA LEU A 214 -18.84 -1.68 1.90
C LEU A 214 -19.56 -1.09 3.12
N TRP A 215 -18.79 -0.50 4.02
CA TRP A 215 -19.30 0.17 5.21
C TRP A 215 -19.96 1.51 4.90
N ASN A 216 -20.71 2.02 5.88
CA ASN A 216 -21.54 3.22 5.68
C ASN A 216 -20.80 4.52 6.06
N PHE A 217 -19.50 4.60 5.84
CA PHE A 217 -18.75 5.84 6.00
C PHE A 217 -17.80 6.05 4.82
N GLU A 218 -17.20 7.22 4.78
CA GLU A 218 -16.25 7.62 3.75
C GLU A 218 -15.01 8.19 4.43
N LEU A 219 -13.82 7.76 3.99
CA LEU A 219 -12.57 8.36 4.45
C LEU A 219 -12.45 9.78 3.89
N PRO A 220 -11.87 10.74 4.62
CA PRO A 220 -11.67 12.09 4.07
C PRO A 220 -10.79 12.04 2.81
N LEU A 221 -10.89 13.04 1.93
CA LEU A 221 -9.94 13.19 0.83
C LEU A 221 -8.58 13.61 1.37
N LYS A 222 -8.58 14.70 2.15
CA LYS A 222 -7.43 15.21 2.89
C LYS A 222 -7.13 14.33 4.09
N PRO A 223 -5.98 13.62 4.17
CA PRO A 223 -5.64 12.84 5.36
C PRO A 223 -5.47 13.72 6.60
N SER A 224 -5.81 13.17 7.75
CA SER A 224 -5.65 13.73 9.08
C SER A 224 -4.19 13.65 9.54
N GLU A 225 -3.47 12.59 9.14
CA GLU A 225 -2.03 12.48 9.35
C GLU A 225 -1.25 13.24 8.26
N LEU A 226 -0.23 13.98 8.66
CA LEU A 226 0.68 14.66 7.75
C LEU A 226 1.81 13.72 7.34
N THR A 227 2.21 13.70 6.08
CA THR A 227 3.35 12.89 5.63
C THR A 227 4.46 13.74 5.03
N HIS A 228 5.69 13.26 5.18
CA HIS A 228 6.88 13.81 4.57
C HIS A 228 7.76 12.67 4.07
N PHE A 229 7.68 12.37 2.77
CA PHE A 229 8.52 11.35 2.15
C PHE A 229 9.47 12.05 1.17
N ALA A 230 10.77 12.01 1.43
CA ALA A 230 11.75 12.69 0.60
C ALA A 230 12.19 11.83 -0.60
N PHE A 231 12.69 12.49 -1.64
CA PHE A 231 13.19 11.86 -2.86
C PHE A 231 14.68 12.18 -3.03
N TRP A 232 15.47 11.15 -3.32
CA TRP A 232 16.92 11.19 -3.43
C TRP A 232 17.40 10.68 -4.81
N ALA A 233 16.53 10.14 -5.68
CA ALA A 233 16.90 9.87 -7.07
C ALA A 233 17.08 11.17 -7.84
N ASN A 234 18.26 11.33 -8.44
CA ASN A 234 18.73 12.54 -9.13
C ASN A 234 18.95 13.71 -8.14
N SER A 235 20.03 14.47 -8.34
CA SER A 235 20.39 15.62 -7.52
C SER A 235 19.48 16.85 -7.73
N GLY A 236 18.16 16.66 -7.91
CA GLY A 236 17.17 17.68 -8.21
C GLY A 236 15.78 17.35 -7.67
N ASN A 237 14.81 18.25 -7.87
CA ASN A 237 13.44 18.10 -7.36
C ASN A 237 12.73 16.90 -7.99
N PRO A 238 11.83 16.21 -7.25
CA PRO A 238 11.08 15.09 -7.79
C PRO A 238 10.19 15.51 -8.95
N THR A 239 10.07 14.64 -9.95
CA THR A 239 9.13 14.83 -11.06
C THR A 239 7.68 14.71 -10.60
N ASN A 240 6.74 15.28 -11.37
CA ASN A 240 5.31 15.07 -11.13
C ASN A 240 4.93 13.59 -11.06
N ALA A 241 5.52 12.75 -11.93
CA ALA A 241 5.27 11.32 -11.95
C ALA A 241 5.74 10.62 -10.65
N GLN A 242 6.92 10.98 -10.12
CA GLN A 242 7.39 10.47 -8.82
C GLN A 242 6.45 10.88 -7.67
N GLN A 243 5.97 12.13 -7.68
CA GLN A 243 5.01 12.62 -6.70
C GLN A 243 3.64 11.92 -6.83
N GLN A 244 3.18 11.66 -8.05
CA GLN A 244 1.96 10.90 -8.33
C GLN A 244 2.06 9.47 -7.79
N ALA A 245 3.21 8.82 -7.94
CA ALA A 245 3.45 7.48 -7.40
C ALA A 245 3.22 7.39 -5.88
N LEU A 246 3.60 8.43 -5.12
CA LEU A 246 3.31 8.49 -3.69
C LEU A 246 1.83 8.80 -3.43
N THR A 247 1.26 9.80 -4.12
CA THR A 247 -0.11 10.28 -3.83
C THR A 247 -1.19 9.27 -4.18
N ARG A 248 -0.97 8.40 -5.17
CA ARG A 248 -1.82 7.21 -5.41
C ARG A 248 -1.91 6.27 -4.22
N ASN A 249 -0.94 6.32 -3.32
CA ASN A 249 -0.89 5.57 -2.08
C ASN A 249 -1.18 6.47 -0.86
N ARG A 250 -1.82 7.63 -1.06
CA ARG A 250 -2.18 8.60 -0.01
C ARG A 250 -1.00 9.11 0.81
N ILE A 251 0.20 9.04 0.25
CA ILE A 251 1.45 9.51 0.84
C ILE A 251 1.89 10.75 0.05
N PHE A 252 2.35 11.77 0.76
CA PHE A 252 2.79 13.02 0.17
C PHE A 252 4.28 13.27 0.43
N GLY A 253 4.94 13.78 -0.60
CA GLY A 253 6.33 14.20 -0.51
C GLY A 253 6.53 15.49 0.27
N MET A 254 7.80 15.84 0.48
CA MET A 254 8.21 17.05 1.22
C MET A 254 7.80 18.35 0.52
N ASN A 255 8.22 18.54 -0.74
CA ASN A 255 8.16 19.82 -1.45
C ASN A 255 7.17 19.73 -2.60
N TRP A 256 6.34 20.74 -2.72
CA TRP A 256 5.41 20.94 -3.83
C TRP A 256 5.47 22.40 -4.21
N SER A 257 5.77 22.70 -5.47
CA SER A 257 5.62 24.07 -5.99
C SER A 257 4.16 24.52 -5.82
N ALA A 258 3.93 25.84 -5.78
CA ALA A 258 2.61 26.41 -5.60
C ALA A 258 1.55 25.90 -6.61
N SER A 259 1.95 25.69 -7.88
CA SER A 259 1.06 25.18 -8.92
C SER A 259 0.71 23.71 -8.73
N GLN A 260 1.70 22.87 -8.36
CA GLN A 260 1.44 21.48 -7.98
C GLN A 260 0.56 21.42 -6.74
N ALA A 261 0.85 22.22 -5.71
CA ALA A 261 0.10 22.24 -4.47
C ALA A 261 -1.39 22.52 -4.71
N ALA A 262 -1.73 23.48 -5.57
CA ALA A 262 -3.11 23.79 -5.95
C ALA A 262 -3.82 22.60 -6.63
N ALA A 263 -3.14 21.93 -7.56
CA ALA A 263 -3.69 20.78 -8.28
C ALA A 263 -3.93 19.60 -7.33
N PHE A 264 -2.90 19.16 -6.61
CA PHE A 264 -2.94 17.98 -5.74
C PHE A 264 -3.77 18.17 -4.47
N GLN A 265 -3.96 19.41 -4.00
CA GLN A 265 -4.91 19.69 -2.93
C GLN A 265 -6.34 19.34 -3.35
N THR A 266 -6.67 19.61 -4.62
CA THR A 266 -8.01 19.37 -5.17
C THR A 266 -8.22 17.91 -5.56
N SER A 267 -7.24 17.29 -6.23
CA SER A 267 -7.37 15.91 -6.73
C SER A 267 -7.13 14.84 -5.67
N ASP A 268 -6.12 15.03 -4.81
CA ASP A 268 -5.58 13.98 -3.94
C ASP A 268 -5.68 14.33 -2.44
N GLY A 269 -6.06 15.57 -2.12
CA GLY A 269 -6.17 16.02 -0.74
C GLY A 269 -4.82 16.36 -0.10
N LEU A 270 -3.85 16.86 -0.88
CA LEU A 270 -2.59 17.38 -0.35
C LEU A 270 -2.85 18.32 0.83
N ASN A 271 -2.24 18.02 1.97
CA ASN A 271 -2.53 18.67 3.25
C ASN A 271 -1.40 19.55 3.79
N ARG A 272 -0.20 19.48 3.19
CA ARG A 272 0.95 20.33 3.51
C ARG A 272 1.92 20.46 2.34
N SER A 273 2.81 21.45 2.40
CA SER A 273 4.03 21.53 1.58
C SER A 273 5.15 22.24 2.34
N SER A 274 6.39 21.80 2.16
CA SER A 274 7.57 22.54 2.62
C SER A 274 7.93 23.65 1.61
N LEU A 275 8.41 24.78 2.11
CA LEU A 275 8.98 25.86 1.28
C LEU A 275 10.45 25.61 0.90
N GLY A 276 10.95 24.39 1.12
CA GLY A 276 12.35 24.04 0.91
C GLY A 276 12.81 24.09 -0.54
N GLU A 277 11.90 23.97 -1.52
CA GLU A 277 12.24 24.21 -2.94
C GLU A 277 12.67 25.67 -3.21
N ILE A 278 12.19 26.62 -2.40
CA ILE A 278 12.47 28.05 -2.57
C ILE A 278 13.71 28.47 -1.75
N PHE A 279 13.82 27.97 -0.52
CA PHE A 279 14.80 28.46 0.45
C PHE A 279 15.91 27.48 0.81
N GLY A 280 15.83 26.22 0.37
CA GLY A 280 16.68 25.14 0.85
C GLY A 280 16.08 24.41 2.04
N TRP A 281 16.79 23.40 2.54
CA TRP A 281 16.36 22.53 3.63
C TRP A 281 17.56 22.17 4.50
N ASN A 282 17.32 21.74 5.74
CA ASN A 282 18.38 21.43 6.69
C ASN A 282 19.36 22.62 6.84
N PHE A 283 18.82 23.80 7.12
CA PHE A 283 19.54 25.07 7.18
C PHE A 283 20.68 25.08 8.20
N VAL A 284 20.54 24.38 9.33
CA VAL A 284 21.45 24.54 10.47
C VAL A 284 22.17 23.23 10.77
N SER A 285 23.50 23.27 10.75
CA SER A 285 24.35 22.16 11.19
C SER A 285 24.56 22.15 12.71
N CYS A 286 24.92 21.00 13.28
CA CYS A 286 25.14 20.84 14.73
C CYS A 286 26.16 21.83 15.33
N ASN A 287 27.20 22.23 14.58
CA ASN A 287 28.19 23.21 15.02
C ASN A 287 27.68 24.67 14.97
N GLY A 288 26.42 24.90 14.58
CA GLY A 288 25.82 26.22 14.41
C GLY A 288 26.08 26.88 13.05
N SER A 289 26.80 26.24 12.12
CA SER A 289 26.97 26.79 10.77
C SER A 289 25.68 26.66 9.95
N LEU A 290 25.50 27.57 9.01
CA LEU A 290 24.40 27.54 8.06
C LEU A 290 24.80 26.79 6.79
N ASN A 291 23.97 25.83 6.39
CA ASN A 291 24.05 25.16 5.09
C ASN A 291 23.43 26.03 3.99
N ASP A 292 22.35 26.74 4.33
CA ASP A 292 21.65 27.71 3.47
C ASP A 292 21.41 29.04 4.19
N PRO A 293 21.31 30.17 3.48
CA PRO A 293 20.97 31.46 4.08
C PRO A 293 19.63 31.42 4.81
N ILE A 294 19.54 32.06 5.98
CA ILE A 294 18.27 32.19 6.70
C ILE A 294 17.33 33.11 5.90
N PRO A 295 16.15 32.64 5.46
CA PRO A 295 15.20 33.48 4.74
C PRO A 295 14.59 34.54 5.66
N SER A 296 14.39 35.75 5.15
CA SER A 296 13.72 36.82 5.90
C SER A 296 12.22 36.54 6.01
N GLN A 297 11.58 37.10 7.05
CA GLN A 297 10.11 37.04 7.19
C GLN A 297 9.38 37.55 5.94
N SER A 298 9.86 38.64 5.32
CA SER A 298 9.24 39.19 4.10
C SER A 298 9.35 38.23 2.91
N ALA A 299 10.52 37.60 2.72
CA ALA A 299 10.70 36.63 1.64
C ALA A 299 9.80 35.41 1.84
N ILE A 300 9.65 34.93 3.08
CA ILE A 300 8.73 33.84 3.41
C ILE A 300 7.29 34.26 3.12
N ALA A 301 6.87 35.45 3.55
CA ALA A 301 5.52 35.95 3.30
C ALA A 301 5.21 36.10 1.80
N ASP A 302 6.20 36.55 1.00
CA ASP A 302 6.09 36.61 -0.45
C ASP A 302 5.90 35.21 -1.05
N ALA A 303 6.66 34.21 -0.59
CA ALA A 303 6.51 32.82 -1.03
C ALA A 303 5.13 32.25 -0.66
N VAL A 304 4.64 32.50 0.56
CA VAL A 304 3.31 32.05 1.04
C VAL A 304 2.21 32.57 0.11
N SER A 305 2.33 33.80 -0.40
CA SER A 305 1.31 34.41 -1.27
C SER A 305 1.07 33.66 -2.58
N ALA A 306 2.02 32.82 -3.02
CA ALA A 306 1.87 32.00 -4.21
C ALA A 306 1.04 30.72 -3.96
N TYR A 307 0.93 30.25 -2.71
CA TYR A 307 0.29 28.98 -2.38
C TYR A 307 -1.22 29.11 -2.17
N PRO A 308 -1.98 28.00 -2.34
CA PRO A 308 -3.41 27.98 -2.05
C PRO A 308 -3.72 28.37 -0.60
N ALA A 309 -4.81 29.10 -0.41
CA ALA A 309 -5.28 29.46 0.92
C ALA A 309 -5.56 28.22 1.78
N GLY A 310 -5.08 28.24 3.04
CA GLY A 310 -5.27 27.14 3.99
C GLY A 310 -4.34 25.94 3.80
N MET A 311 -3.38 26.00 2.85
CA MET A 311 -2.29 25.04 2.78
C MET A 311 -1.39 25.18 4.02
N LEU A 312 -1.10 24.08 4.71
CA LEU A 312 -0.10 24.09 5.76
C LEU A 312 1.27 24.19 5.11
N LEU A 313 2.04 25.22 5.48
CA LEU A 313 3.39 25.42 4.99
C LEU A 313 4.39 25.31 6.12
N ASP A 314 5.54 24.68 5.84
CA ASP A 314 6.62 24.52 6.80
C ASP A 314 8.02 24.72 6.19
N LEU A 315 9.03 24.85 7.05
CA LEU A 315 10.45 24.77 6.72
C LEU A 315 11.09 23.61 7.48
N PHE A 316 11.84 22.76 6.77
CA PHE A 316 12.70 21.75 7.40
C PHE A 316 14.00 22.42 7.85
N VAL A 317 14.14 22.63 9.16
CA VAL A 317 15.18 23.48 9.73
C VAL A 317 16.51 22.77 9.97
N SER A 318 16.52 21.58 10.57
CA SER A 318 17.78 20.87 10.84
C SER A 318 17.60 19.36 10.91
N ASP A 319 18.67 18.63 10.58
CA ASP A 319 18.71 17.17 10.64
C ASP A 319 19.62 16.66 11.77
N GLU A 320 19.06 15.87 12.70
CA GLU A 320 19.78 15.20 13.80
C GLU A 320 20.66 16.11 14.70
N THR A 321 20.23 17.35 14.98
CA THR A 321 20.97 18.30 15.84
C THR A 321 20.76 18.09 17.35
N ILE A 322 20.60 16.84 17.78
CA ILE A 322 20.28 16.46 19.17
C ILE A 322 21.40 16.93 20.13
N GLY A 323 21.06 17.79 21.08
CA GLY A 323 22.02 18.33 22.08
C GLY A 323 22.99 19.38 21.52
N CYS A 324 22.83 19.82 20.27
CA CYS A 324 23.72 20.76 19.61
C CYS A 324 23.37 22.21 19.98
N SER A 325 23.81 22.68 21.15
CA SER A 325 23.47 24.03 21.65
C SER A 325 23.92 25.18 20.75
N ALA A 326 24.93 24.95 19.90
CA ALA A 326 25.40 25.92 18.91
C ALA A 326 24.41 26.15 17.75
N ALA A 327 23.52 25.19 17.47
CA ALA A 327 22.50 25.30 16.42
C ALA A 327 21.31 26.18 16.85
N TRP A 328 20.96 26.16 18.14
CA TRP A 328 19.73 26.77 18.64
C TRP A 328 19.53 28.26 18.30
N PRO A 329 20.54 29.15 18.33
CA PRO A 329 20.35 30.55 17.95
C PRO A 329 19.83 30.71 16.51
N ASN A 330 20.33 29.92 15.56
CA ASN A 330 19.91 29.97 14.17
C ASN A 330 18.53 29.33 13.98
N ILE A 331 18.26 28.20 14.65
CA ILE A 331 16.92 27.57 14.65
C ILE A 331 15.86 28.55 15.14
N ARG A 332 16.10 29.23 16.26
CA ARG A 332 15.18 30.25 16.80
C ARG A 332 14.99 31.44 15.86
N THR A 333 16.06 31.85 15.16
CA THR A 333 15.97 32.94 14.18
C THR A 333 15.10 32.56 12.99
N ILE A 334 15.28 31.35 12.44
CA ILE A 334 14.44 30.83 11.35
C ILE A 334 12.99 30.70 11.80
N ALA A 335 12.74 30.13 13.00
CA ALA A 335 11.42 30.00 13.58
C ALA A 335 10.70 31.34 13.70
N ASN A 336 11.34 32.37 14.27
CA ASN A 336 10.74 33.70 14.40
C ASN A 336 10.36 34.30 13.03
N ASN A 337 11.22 34.16 12.02
CA ASN A 337 10.93 34.64 10.68
C ASN A 337 9.76 33.88 10.04
N ALA A 338 9.71 32.56 10.20
CA ALA A 338 8.64 31.71 9.70
C ALA A 338 7.29 32.00 10.38
N HIS A 339 7.27 32.04 11.71
CA HIS A 339 6.08 32.35 12.50
C HIS A 339 5.53 33.74 12.19
N GLY A 340 6.41 34.73 12.00
CA GLY A 340 6.01 36.07 11.57
C GLY A 340 5.35 36.11 10.19
N ALA A 341 5.54 35.08 9.36
CA ALA A 341 4.90 34.90 8.06
C ALA A 341 3.77 33.84 8.07
N GLY A 342 3.41 33.29 9.24
CA GLY A 342 2.39 32.25 9.37
C GLY A 342 2.83 30.86 8.92
N VAL A 343 4.13 30.61 8.81
CA VAL A 343 4.73 29.34 8.40
C VAL A 343 5.26 28.60 9.62
N LYS A 344 5.10 27.28 9.65
CA LYS A 344 5.60 26.41 10.73
C LYS A 344 7.05 26.00 10.48
N ILE A 345 7.71 25.45 11.49
CA ILE A 345 8.99 24.76 11.29
C ILE A 345 8.94 23.30 11.75
N LEU A 346 9.71 22.49 11.05
CA LEU A 346 9.91 21.07 11.30
C LEU A 346 11.39 20.80 11.60
N ASP A 347 11.65 19.96 12.59
CA ASP A 347 12.99 19.62 13.04
C ASP A 347 13.10 18.14 13.43
N THR A 348 14.13 17.42 12.96
CA THR A 348 14.31 15.98 13.22
C THR A 348 15.08 15.70 14.51
N VAL A 349 14.51 16.15 15.62
CA VAL A 349 15.07 16.01 16.96
C VAL A 349 13.99 15.65 17.98
N PRO A 350 14.32 14.95 19.08
CA PRO A 350 13.39 14.85 20.21
C PRO A 350 13.14 16.25 20.82
N PRO A 351 11.99 16.46 21.49
CA PRO A 351 11.66 17.76 22.06
C PRO A 351 12.69 18.26 23.07
N ASP A 352 13.17 19.48 22.87
CA ASP A 352 14.10 20.17 23.77
C ASP A 352 13.49 21.49 24.27
N SER A 353 13.51 21.69 25.59
CA SER A 353 12.97 22.90 26.23
C SER A 353 13.57 24.22 25.72
N ASN A 354 14.80 24.21 25.19
CA ASN A 354 15.46 25.39 24.62
C ASN A 354 14.86 25.85 23.28
N LEU A 355 14.04 24.99 22.67
CA LEU A 355 13.37 25.18 21.39
C LEU A 355 11.83 25.15 21.52
N TYR A 356 11.31 25.11 22.75
CA TYR A 356 9.87 25.23 23.01
C TYR A 356 9.34 26.58 22.55
N GLY A 357 8.22 26.55 21.82
CA GLY A 357 7.64 27.75 21.18
C GLY A 357 8.34 28.16 19.88
N TYR A 358 9.42 27.47 19.49
CA TYR A 358 10.10 27.68 18.21
C TYR A 358 9.81 26.53 17.25
N VAL A 359 9.95 25.28 17.68
CA VAL A 359 9.66 24.10 16.83
C VAL A 359 8.18 23.74 16.91
N ASP A 360 7.53 23.59 15.75
CA ASP A 360 6.10 23.22 15.64
C ASP A 360 5.89 21.72 15.39
N HIS A 361 6.80 21.10 14.63
CA HIS A 361 6.78 19.69 14.28
C HIS A 361 8.09 19.04 14.74
N TRP A 362 8.03 18.33 15.88
CA TRP A 362 9.12 17.49 16.36
C TRP A 362 9.07 16.16 15.63
N VAL A 363 10.08 15.85 14.83
CA VAL A 363 10.18 14.59 14.09
C VAL A 363 11.15 13.67 14.81
N ILE A 364 10.63 12.57 15.35
CA ILE A 364 11.31 11.81 16.40
C ILE A 364 11.42 10.34 15.99
N LEU A 365 12.63 9.80 16.04
CA LEU A 365 12.83 8.36 15.94
C LEU A 365 12.17 7.65 17.14
N PRO A 366 11.55 6.47 16.95
CA PRO A 366 10.98 5.68 18.05
C PRO A 366 11.93 5.48 19.24
N VAL A 367 13.24 5.31 18.99
CA VAL A 367 14.25 5.15 20.05
C VAL A 367 14.46 6.41 20.90
N ASN A 368 14.10 7.58 20.38
CA ASN A 368 14.17 8.88 21.06
C ASN A 368 12.79 9.37 21.51
N TRP A 369 11.73 8.58 21.35
CA TRP A 369 10.37 9.01 21.68
C TRP A 369 10.22 9.25 23.19
N PRO A 370 9.70 10.41 23.64
CA PRO A 370 9.48 10.68 25.05
C PRO A 370 8.48 9.72 25.67
N SER A 371 8.69 9.35 26.94
CA SER A 371 7.74 8.54 27.71
C SER A 371 6.42 9.27 28.00
N SER A 372 6.40 10.60 27.88
CA SER A 372 5.19 11.42 27.95
C SER A 372 5.33 12.66 27.07
N LEU A 373 4.25 13.01 26.38
CA LEU A 373 4.13 14.23 25.58
C LEU A 373 3.43 15.38 26.34
N ALA A 374 2.97 15.12 27.57
CA ALA A 374 2.19 16.08 28.33
C ALA A 374 3.01 17.34 28.64
N GLY A 375 2.47 18.51 28.27
CA GLY A 375 3.11 19.81 28.50
C GLY A 375 4.21 20.18 27.50
N ILE A 376 4.51 19.31 26.52
CA ILE A 376 5.44 19.63 25.44
C ILE A 376 4.69 20.36 24.33
N PRO A 377 5.09 21.59 23.94
CA PRO A 377 4.41 22.34 22.89
C PRO A 377 4.74 21.78 21.50
N GLY A 378 3.83 22.03 20.56
CA GLY A 378 3.97 21.60 19.17
C GLY A 378 3.24 20.28 18.89
N SER A 379 3.64 19.63 17.82
CA SER A 379 3.12 18.35 17.36
C SER A 379 4.26 17.38 17.13
N PHE A 380 3.94 16.09 17.16
CA PHE A 380 4.94 15.02 17.19
C PHE A 380 4.75 14.14 15.97
N TRP A 381 5.85 13.86 15.28
CA TRP A 381 5.84 13.09 14.06
C TRP A 381 6.76 11.90 14.27
N SER A 382 6.29 10.70 13.94
CA SER A 382 7.18 9.55 13.95
C SER A 382 8.06 9.56 12.72
N TYR A 383 9.27 9.05 12.90
CA TYR A 383 10.28 8.98 11.85
C TYR A 383 10.81 7.56 11.78
N THR A 384 10.99 7.02 10.59
CA THR A 384 11.76 5.81 10.40
C THR A 384 12.97 6.08 9.50
N SER A 385 14.10 5.48 9.83
CA SER A 385 15.34 5.62 9.09
C SER A 385 16.16 4.33 9.15
N CYS A 386 17.39 4.40 8.64
CA CYS A 386 18.37 3.34 8.77
C CYS A 386 18.84 3.09 10.22
N ASN A 387 18.45 3.96 11.17
CA ASN A 387 18.77 3.80 12.58
C ASN A 387 17.99 2.61 13.17
N VAL A 388 18.74 1.58 13.58
CA VAL A 388 18.20 0.30 14.03
C VAL A 388 17.64 0.32 15.46
N GLY A 389 17.90 1.39 16.21
CA GLY A 389 17.41 1.60 17.57
C GLY A 389 17.72 0.42 18.50
N ASN A 390 16.72 0.02 19.29
CA ASN A 390 16.81 -1.06 20.28
C ASN A 390 16.35 -2.44 19.74
N GLY A 391 16.07 -2.54 18.44
CA GLY A 391 15.56 -3.76 17.80
C GLY A 391 14.14 -4.18 18.21
N SER A 392 13.39 -3.31 18.90
CA SER A 392 11.99 -3.57 19.29
C SER A 392 10.99 -2.67 18.57
N SER A 393 11.44 -1.55 17.99
CA SER A 393 10.60 -0.65 17.21
C SER A 393 10.39 -1.14 15.78
N PRO A 394 9.32 -0.64 15.11
CA PRO A 394 9.08 -1.01 13.72
C PRO A 394 10.26 -0.71 12.79
N ARG A 395 10.45 -1.57 11.80
CA ARG A 395 11.51 -1.49 10.79
C ARG A 395 10.93 -1.74 9.40
N TRP A 396 11.33 -0.93 8.43
CA TRP A 396 10.74 -0.94 7.08
C TRP A 396 11.69 -1.50 6.01
N ASP A 397 12.69 -2.27 6.42
CA ASP A 397 13.52 -3.03 5.49
C ASP A 397 12.72 -4.23 4.91
N ILE A 398 13.03 -4.67 3.69
CA ILE A 398 12.29 -5.74 2.99
C ILE A 398 12.17 -7.03 3.80
N ASP A 399 13.21 -7.38 4.53
CA ASP A 399 13.29 -8.61 5.31
C ASP A 399 12.73 -8.48 6.73
N PHE A 400 11.87 -7.49 6.99
CA PHE A 400 11.00 -7.46 8.16
C PHE A 400 9.56 -7.81 7.77
N ALA A 401 8.78 -8.27 8.75
CA ALA A 401 7.36 -8.55 8.53
C ALA A 401 6.60 -7.26 8.14
N LEU A 402 5.76 -7.31 7.10
CA LEU A 402 5.02 -6.16 6.55
C LEU A 402 4.12 -5.42 7.55
N ILE A 403 3.83 -6.05 8.69
CA ILE A 403 3.07 -5.43 9.77
C ILE A 403 3.78 -4.19 10.33
N ASN A 404 5.11 -4.11 10.24
CA ASN A 404 5.92 -3.00 10.77
C ASN A 404 5.50 -1.64 10.18
N GLU A 405 5.38 -1.58 8.86
CA GLU A 405 4.97 -0.40 8.11
C GLU A 405 3.58 0.07 8.52
N ARG A 406 2.62 -0.87 8.50
CA ARG A 406 1.21 -0.60 8.74
C ARG A 406 0.93 -0.22 10.20
N LEU A 407 1.58 -0.88 11.16
CA LEU A 407 1.45 -0.52 12.59
C LEU A 407 2.00 0.86 12.87
N GLN A 408 3.20 1.19 12.35
CA GLN A 408 3.81 2.49 12.57
C GLN A 408 2.94 3.61 12.03
N ALA A 409 2.59 3.56 10.73
CA ALA A 409 1.78 4.60 10.09
C ALA A 409 0.34 4.67 10.63
N GLY A 410 -0.19 3.57 11.17
CA GLY A 410 -1.54 3.49 11.72
C GLY A 410 -1.60 3.60 13.24
N PHE A 411 -1.85 2.47 13.89
CA PHE A 411 -2.24 2.42 15.30
C PHE A 411 -1.14 2.85 16.28
N LEU A 412 0.15 2.69 15.96
CA LEU A 412 1.22 3.24 16.79
C LEU A 412 1.22 4.77 16.73
N ASN A 413 1.16 5.38 15.55
CA ASN A 413 1.06 6.83 15.47
C ASN A 413 -0.15 7.38 16.25
N GLN A 414 -1.31 6.73 16.13
CA GLN A 414 -2.49 7.06 16.94
C GLN A 414 -2.26 7.00 18.45
N THR A 415 -1.82 5.85 18.95
CA THR A 415 -1.69 5.61 20.40
C THR A 415 -0.55 6.40 21.03
N GLN A 416 0.52 6.68 20.27
CA GLN A 416 1.66 7.46 20.73
C GLN A 416 1.46 8.98 20.56
N GLY A 417 0.33 9.42 19.98
CA GLY A 417 0.01 10.83 19.80
C GLY A 417 0.78 11.51 18.66
N ALA A 418 1.29 10.73 17.70
CA ALA A 418 1.90 11.26 16.50
C ALA A 418 0.82 11.78 15.54
N THR A 419 1.06 12.94 14.94
CA THR A 419 0.18 13.59 13.96
C THR A 419 0.81 13.66 12.58
N GLY A 420 2.01 13.11 12.42
CA GLY A 420 2.68 13.02 11.15
C GLY A 420 3.74 11.94 11.09
N LEU A 421 4.19 11.66 9.88
CA LEU A 421 5.08 10.56 9.53
C LEU A 421 6.14 11.04 8.54
N LEU A 422 7.40 10.88 8.88
CA LEU A 422 8.53 11.17 8.00
C LEU A 422 9.23 9.88 7.54
N TYR A 423 9.59 9.82 6.26
CA TYR A 423 10.55 8.86 5.73
C TYR A 423 11.61 9.56 4.87
N TYR A 424 12.87 9.24 5.14
CA TYR A 424 13.99 10.06 4.68
C TYR A 424 14.30 9.93 3.19
N ALA A 425 13.90 8.85 2.51
CA ALA A 425 14.07 8.69 1.06
C ALA A 425 13.16 7.59 0.50
N VAL A 426 12.61 7.75 -0.70
CA VAL A 426 11.78 6.70 -1.35
C VAL A 426 12.38 6.08 -2.60
N ASP A 427 13.45 6.63 -3.14
CA ASP A 427 13.95 6.27 -4.46
C ASP A 427 15.48 6.32 -4.54
N ARG A 428 16.18 5.80 -3.53
CA ARG A 428 17.66 5.66 -3.56
C ARG A 428 18.13 4.61 -4.56
N TRP A 429 17.91 4.86 -5.85
CA TRP A 429 18.23 3.98 -6.96
C TRP A 429 19.74 3.90 -7.18
N SER A 430 20.35 2.78 -6.77
CA SER A 430 21.80 2.55 -6.84
C SER A 430 22.37 2.56 -8.27
N SER A 431 21.53 2.38 -9.28
CA SER A 431 21.92 2.33 -10.70
C SER A 431 20.97 3.14 -11.59
N GLY A 432 20.41 4.23 -11.05
CA GLY A 432 19.51 5.13 -11.77
C GLY A 432 18.24 4.44 -12.29
N ASN A 433 17.70 4.94 -13.40
CA ASN A 433 16.47 4.44 -14.02
C ASN A 433 16.72 3.16 -14.84
N THR A 434 17.14 2.08 -14.19
CA THR A 434 17.50 0.80 -14.81
C THR A 434 17.00 -0.40 -14.01
N GLN A 435 16.97 -1.58 -14.64
CA GLN A 435 16.55 -2.82 -13.98
C GLN A 435 17.53 -3.26 -12.87
N ALA A 436 18.79 -2.80 -12.92
CA ALA A 436 19.76 -3.08 -11.86
C ALA A 436 19.30 -2.49 -10.50
N SER A 437 18.65 -1.33 -10.51
CA SER A 437 18.09 -0.69 -9.31
C SER A 437 16.92 -1.47 -8.69
N TRP A 438 16.25 -2.35 -9.46
CA TRP A 438 15.22 -3.25 -8.92
C TRP A 438 15.81 -4.41 -8.11
N ASN A 439 17.05 -4.82 -8.43
CA ASN A 439 17.69 -6.00 -7.83
C ASN A 439 18.78 -5.64 -6.82
N SER A 440 19.31 -4.41 -6.87
CA SER A 440 20.41 -3.94 -6.02
C SER A 440 19.88 -3.33 -4.73
N LEU A 441 19.22 -4.15 -3.91
CA LEU A 441 18.49 -3.73 -2.72
C LEU A 441 19.22 -3.98 -1.40
N ASN A 442 20.50 -4.35 -1.45
CA ASN A 442 21.35 -4.47 -0.26
C ASN A 442 22.00 -3.12 0.05
N THR A 443 21.18 -2.15 0.41
CA THR A 443 21.56 -0.74 0.56
C THR A 443 21.09 -0.23 1.90
N SER A 444 21.97 0.51 2.60
CA SER A 444 21.62 1.31 3.78
C SER A 444 22.30 2.68 3.74
N SER A 445 21.69 3.69 4.37
CA SER A 445 22.36 4.98 4.66
C SER A 445 23.23 4.94 5.91
N CYS A 446 23.07 3.92 6.75
CA CYS A 446 23.79 3.77 8.01
C CYS A 446 24.99 2.81 7.84
N SER A 447 25.88 2.77 8.84
CA SER A 447 27.06 1.89 8.85
C SER A 447 26.74 0.41 9.13
N VAL A 448 25.49 -0.02 8.96
CA VAL A 448 25.02 -1.39 9.21
C VAL A 448 24.26 -1.91 7.99
N PRO A 449 24.23 -3.24 7.76
CA PRO A 449 23.44 -3.82 6.66
C PRO A 449 21.96 -3.46 6.74
N GLY A 450 21.34 -3.21 5.59
CA GLY A 450 19.92 -2.93 5.42
C GLY A 450 19.41 -3.40 4.06
N SER A 451 18.10 -3.64 3.96
CA SER A 451 17.45 -4.21 2.77
C SER A 451 16.41 -3.23 2.22
N ALA A 452 16.74 -2.58 1.10
CA ALA A 452 15.98 -1.51 0.44
C ALA A 452 15.66 -0.32 1.34
N ASP A 453 16.58 -0.01 2.25
CA ASP A 453 16.51 1.18 3.09
C ASP A 453 16.65 2.45 2.22
N GLY A 454 15.57 3.24 2.22
CA GLY A 454 15.40 4.43 1.38
C GLY A 454 14.90 4.14 -0.04
N VAL A 455 14.32 2.96 -0.29
CA VAL A 455 13.71 2.58 -1.57
C VAL A 455 12.30 2.02 -1.30
N MET A 456 11.28 2.76 -1.74
CA MET A 456 9.85 2.40 -1.73
C MET A 456 9.22 2.50 -3.12
N LEU A 457 9.86 3.27 -4.01
CA LEU A 457 9.53 3.43 -5.41
C LEU A 457 10.64 2.85 -6.28
N TYR A 458 10.25 2.16 -7.33
CA TYR A 458 11.14 1.49 -8.26
C TYR A 458 11.14 2.20 -9.62
N PRO A 459 12.28 2.27 -10.30
CA PRO A 459 12.38 3.08 -11.50
C PRO A 459 11.44 2.61 -12.62
N PRO A 460 10.91 3.54 -13.43
CA PRO A 460 9.85 3.25 -14.41
C PRO A 460 10.33 2.63 -15.73
N ALA A 461 11.56 2.89 -16.17
CA ALA A 461 12.04 2.42 -17.47
C ALA A 461 12.03 0.87 -17.64
N PRO A 462 12.39 0.07 -16.62
CA PRO A 462 12.30 -1.40 -16.70
C PRO A 462 10.91 -1.95 -16.96
N ILE A 463 9.86 -1.21 -16.59
CA ILE A 463 8.46 -1.61 -16.81
C ILE A 463 7.80 -0.86 -17.97
N GLY A 464 8.54 0.02 -18.66
CA GLY A 464 8.03 0.82 -19.76
C GLY A 464 6.93 1.79 -19.35
N SER A 465 6.86 2.16 -18.07
CA SER A 465 5.87 3.10 -17.54
C SER A 465 6.40 4.53 -17.57
N THR A 466 5.47 5.48 -17.51
CA THR A 466 5.72 6.89 -17.23
C THR A 466 5.97 7.14 -15.74
N GLU A 467 5.45 6.28 -14.87
CA GLU A 467 5.40 6.44 -13.42
C GLU A 467 6.21 5.35 -12.70
N ALA A 468 6.85 5.71 -11.58
CA ALA A 468 7.61 4.76 -10.77
C ALA A 468 6.68 3.68 -10.18
N ALA A 469 7.17 2.45 -10.08
CA ALA A 469 6.40 1.34 -9.53
C ALA A 469 6.44 1.38 -7.99
N PRO A 470 5.33 1.15 -7.27
CA PRO A 470 5.37 1.06 -5.82
C PRO A 470 5.91 -0.31 -5.36
N GLY A 471 6.45 -0.39 -4.14
CA GLY A 471 6.67 -1.66 -3.43
C GLY A 471 5.48 -2.03 -2.54
N ILE A 472 5.38 -3.31 -2.13
CA ILE A 472 4.35 -3.74 -1.18
C ILE A 472 4.46 -3.08 0.19
N ARG A 473 5.66 -2.66 0.61
CA ARG A 473 5.84 -1.84 1.83
C ARG A 473 5.13 -0.50 1.74
N LEU A 474 5.16 0.16 0.57
CA LEU A 474 4.44 1.42 0.35
C LEU A 474 2.91 1.21 0.46
N LYS A 475 2.41 0.05 0.04
CA LYS A 475 1.00 -0.35 0.20
C LYS A 475 0.65 -0.52 1.67
N ALA A 476 1.48 -1.24 2.44
CA ALA A 476 1.28 -1.38 3.88
C ALA A 476 1.30 -0.04 4.63
N ILE A 477 2.14 0.92 4.23
CA ILE A 477 2.14 2.29 4.77
C ILE A 477 0.81 3.00 4.47
N ARG A 478 0.32 2.95 3.21
CA ARG A 478 -0.99 3.49 2.84
C ARG A 478 -2.08 2.92 3.72
N ASP A 479 -2.08 1.61 3.93
CA ASP A 479 -3.12 0.94 4.71
C ASP A 479 -3.06 1.39 6.17
N GLY A 480 -1.86 1.64 6.71
CA GLY A 480 -1.67 2.23 8.03
C GLY A 480 -2.23 3.65 8.12
N ILE A 481 -1.98 4.49 7.12
CA ILE A 481 -2.58 5.85 7.06
C ILE A 481 -4.11 5.77 6.99
N GLN A 482 -4.67 4.79 6.28
CA GLN A 482 -6.12 4.58 6.25
C GLN A 482 -6.64 4.10 7.62
N ASP A 483 -5.93 3.21 8.30
CA ASP A 483 -6.23 2.77 9.67
C ASP A 483 -6.17 3.95 10.66
N TYR A 484 -5.24 4.89 10.46
CA TYR A 484 -5.17 6.16 11.19
C TYR A 484 -6.46 6.98 10.99
N GLU A 485 -7.00 7.07 9.78
CA GLU A 485 -8.26 7.79 9.53
C GLU A 485 -9.45 7.17 10.27
N TYR A 486 -9.52 5.84 10.38
CA TYR A 486 -10.59 5.17 11.13
C TYR A 486 -10.57 5.60 12.59
N ALA A 487 -9.38 5.61 13.19
CA ALA A 487 -9.17 6.06 14.55
C ALA A 487 -9.52 7.55 14.73
N GLN A 488 -9.12 8.43 13.80
CA GLN A 488 -9.46 9.85 13.86
C GLN A 488 -10.96 10.11 13.74
N ILE A 489 -11.67 9.42 12.84
CA ILE A 489 -13.12 9.58 12.72
C ILE A 489 -13.80 9.16 14.03
N LEU A 490 -13.39 8.03 14.64
CA LEU A 490 -13.92 7.60 15.94
C LEU A 490 -13.61 8.58 17.08
N ASN A 491 -12.39 9.14 17.11
CA ASN A 491 -12.01 10.18 18.07
C ASN A 491 -12.93 11.41 17.94
N ASN A 492 -13.14 11.89 16.71
CA ASN A 492 -14.01 13.04 16.41
C ASN A 492 -15.50 12.77 16.74
N LEU A 493 -15.93 11.51 16.72
CA LEU A 493 -17.26 11.06 17.15
C LEU A 493 -17.35 10.80 18.67
N GLY A 494 -16.33 11.16 19.45
CA GLY A 494 -16.30 10.99 20.91
C GLY A 494 -16.18 9.53 21.37
N GLN A 495 -15.72 8.62 20.50
CA GLN A 495 -15.61 7.18 20.80
C GLN A 495 -14.24 6.77 21.34
N VAL A 496 -13.50 7.70 21.96
CA VAL A 496 -12.15 7.45 22.51
C VAL A 496 -12.08 6.22 23.44
N PRO A 497 -13.04 5.97 24.36
CA PRO A 497 -12.99 4.78 25.20
C PRO A 497 -13.07 3.47 24.39
N PHE A 498 -13.93 3.42 23.36
CA PHE A 498 -14.02 2.27 22.47
C PHE A 498 -12.74 2.11 21.65
N LEU A 499 -12.28 3.18 21.01
CA LEU A 499 -11.05 3.18 20.22
C LEU A 499 -9.87 2.62 21.03
N ASN A 500 -9.63 3.17 22.23
CA ASN A 500 -8.54 2.73 23.09
C ASN A 500 -8.70 1.28 23.56
N SER A 501 -9.94 0.80 23.77
CA SER A 501 -10.16 -0.61 24.12
C SER A 501 -9.77 -1.59 23.00
N VAL A 502 -9.73 -1.11 21.75
CA VAL A 502 -9.39 -1.91 20.57
C VAL A 502 -7.91 -1.80 20.20
N ILE A 503 -7.35 -0.59 20.11
CA ILE A 503 -6.00 -0.40 19.54
C ILE A 503 -4.87 -0.38 20.57
N ALA A 504 -5.12 0.07 21.81
CA ALA A 504 -4.07 0.13 22.83
C ALA A 504 -3.47 -1.24 23.19
N PRO A 505 -4.23 -2.36 23.24
CA PRO A 505 -3.67 -3.68 23.49
C PRO A 505 -2.69 -4.18 22.43
N ILE A 506 -2.80 -3.70 21.19
CA ILE A 506 -1.99 -4.18 20.05
C ILE A 506 -0.89 -3.18 19.63
N ALA A 507 -0.97 -1.94 20.10
CA ALA A 507 -0.04 -0.87 19.75
C ALA A 507 0.24 0.01 20.99
N SER A 508 0.73 -0.57 22.09
CA SER A 508 0.82 0.15 23.36
C SER A 508 1.98 1.16 23.42
N SER A 509 3.11 0.82 22.78
CA SER A 509 4.29 1.68 22.69
C SER A 509 5.19 1.24 21.53
N TRP A 510 6.18 2.06 21.20
CA TRP A 510 7.24 1.77 20.23
C TRP A 510 8.07 0.51 20.52
N THR A 511 7.94 -0.11 21.70
CA THR A 511 8.64 -1.35 22.07
C THR A 511 7.71 -2.48 22.47
N ASN A 512 6.41 -2.19 22.61
CA ASN A 512 5.39 -3.16 22.99
C ASN A 512 4.17 -3.00 22.08
N TRP A 513 4.15 -3.79 21.01
CA TRP A 513 3.14 -3.82 19.98
C TRP A 513 3.02 -5.25 19.42
N THR A 514 1.93 -5.54 18.72
CA THR A 514 1.66 -6.88 18.19
C THR A 514 2.49 -7.17 16.95
N HIS A 515 3.06 -8.37 16.87
CA HIS A 515 3.67 -8.88 15.62
C HIS A 515 2.72 -9.82 14.87
N ASP A 516 1.46 -9.91 15.29
CA ASP A 516 0.42 -10.75 14.71
C ASP A 516 -0.48 -9.94 13.76
N PRO A 517 -0.42 -10.19 12.43
CA PRO A 517 -1.28 -9.53 11.45
C PRO A 517 -2.78 -9.71 11.72
N SER A 518 -3.19 -10.85 12.28
CA SER A 518 -4.60 -11.12 12.55
C SER A 518 -5.17 -10.23 13.67
N ALA A 519 -4.32 -9.84 14.62
CA ALA A 519 -4.69 -8.90 15.68
C ALA A 519 -4.93 -7.49 15.11
N LEU A 520 -4.09 -7.05 14.16
CA LEU A 520 -4.28 -5.77 13.44
C LEU A 520 -5.58 -5.81 12.63
N ASP A 521 -5.76 -6.82 11.78
CA ASP A 521 -6.95 -6.92 10.92
C ASP A 521 -8.24 -7.03 11.76
N GLY A 522 -8.19 -7.75 12.88
CA GLY A 522 -9.28 -7.82 13.85
C GLY A 522 -9.60 -6.48 14.51
N ALA A 523 -8.59 -5.67 14.84
CA ALA A 523 -8.79 -4.31 15.34
C ALA A 523 -9.43 -3.41 14.27
N ARG A 524 -8.89 -3.40 13.05
CA ARG A 524 -9.46 -2.64 11.93
C ARG A 524 -10.92 -3.00 11.67
N LEU A 525 -11.25 -4.30 11.65
CA LEU A 525 -12.62 -4.77 11.44
C LEU A 525 -13.57 -4.24 12.51
N GLN A 526 -13.16 -4.24 13.78
CA GLN A 526 -13.96 -3.68 14.87
C GLN A 526 -14.17 -2.16 14.72
N LEU A 527 -13.14 -1.41 14.34
CA LEU A 527 -13.27 0.03 14.10
C LEU A 527 -14.22 0.32 12.93
N GLY A 528 -14.07 -0.39 11.80
CA GLY A 528 -14.91 -0.25 10.62
C GLY A 528 -16.38 -0.60 10.88
N GLN A 529 -16.64 -1.68 11.64
CA GLN A 529 -17.99 -2.05 12.07
C GLN A 529 -18.60 -0.99 12.99
N LYS A 530 -17.83 -0.44 13.93
CA LYS A 530 -18.31 0.64 14.81
C LYS A 530 -18.66 1.88 14.01
N LEU A 531 -17.81 2.30 13.07
CA LEU A 531 -18.08 3.43 12.19
C LEU A 531 -19.33 3.20 11.33
N HIS A 532 -19.47 2.01 10.75
CA HIS A 532 -20.68 1.64 10.02
C HIS A 532 -21.96 1.78 10.86
N GLN A 533 -21.93 1.38 12.13
CA GLN A 533 -23.08 1.49 13.05
C GLN A 533 -23.40 2.94 13.44
N LEU A 534 -22.39 3.80 13.55
CA LEU A 534 -22.57 5.21 13.93
C LEU A 534 -23.04 6.09 12.78
N SER A 535 -22.80 5.66 11.54
CA SER A 535 -23.19 6.42 10.36
C SER A 535 -24.71 6.46 10.19
N PRO A 536 -25.28 7.64 9.85
CA PRO A 536 -26.70 7.78 9.55
C PRO A 536 -27.12 6.83 8.41
N GLN A 537 -28.29 6.20 8.55
CA GLN A 537 -28.86 5.34 7.51
C GLN A 537 -29.31 6.11 6.27
#